data_AF-A0A527YP78-F1
#
_entry.id   AF-A0A527YP78-F1
#
_cell.length_a   1.000
_cell.length_b   1.000
_cell.length_c   1.000
_cell.angle_alpha   90.00
_cell.angle_beta   90.00
_cell.angle_gamma   90.00
#
_symmetry.space_group_name_H-M   'P 1'
#
loop_
_entity.id
_entity.type
_entity.pdbx_description
1 polymer ?
#
loop_
_entity_poly.entity_id
_entity_poly.type
_entity_poly.pdbx_seq_one_letter_code
_entity_poly.pdbx_strand_id
1 'polypeptide(L)' 'MEAAAVVNFWRDAGPDLWFAKNPDFDRRFRDCFLSWHEAAVRGELAGWLTTSPGALALVLLLDQFPRNTFRGT' A
#
# COMPACT_ATOMS: atom_id res chain seq x y z
N MET A 1 13.35 6.88 -0.75
CA MET A 1 13.53 5.75 0.18
C MET A 1 12.21 5.01 0.25
N GLU A 2 12.24 3.69 0.16
CA GLU A 2 11.17 2.80 -0.35
C GLU A 2 9.75 3.15 0.11
N ALA A 3 9.55 3.49 1.39
CA ALA A 3 8.25 3.88 1.94
C ALA A 3 7.56 5.04 1.23
N ALA A 4 8.33 6.04 0.79
CA ALA A 4 7.80 7.21 0.10
C ALA A 4 7.16 6.84 -1.25
N ALA A 5 7.60 5.75 -1.90
CA ALA A 5 7.00 5.31 -3.15
C ALA A 5 5.55 4.85 -2.95
N VAL A 6 5.25 4.14 -1.86
CA VAL A 6 3.88 3.72 -1.51
C VAL A 6 3.00 4.94 -1.26
N VAL A 7 3.49 5.89 -0.46
CA VAL A 7 2.73 7.09 -0.11
C VAL A 7 2.49 7.97 -1.33
N ASN A 8 3.49 8.16 -2.18
CA ASN A 8 3.36 8.96 -3.39
C ASN A 8 2.40 8.31 -4.38
N PHE A 9 2.53 7.00 -4.63
CA PHE A 9 1.57 6.26 -5.47
C PHE A 9 0.13 6.45 -4.99
N TRP A 10 -0.09 6.33 -3.68
CA TRP A 10 -1.43 6.48 -3.10
C TRP A 10 -1.97 7.91 -3.24
N ARG A 11 -1.11 8.91 -3.01
CA ARG A 11 -1.47 10.32 -3.17
C ARG A 11 -1.79 10.68 -4.62
N ASP A 12 -0.98 10.20 -5.57
CA ASP A 12 -1.14 10.46 -6.99
C ASP A 12 -2.40 9.80 -7.55
N ALA A 13 -2.84 8.68 -6.96
CA ALA A 13 -4.12 8.04 -7.31
C ALA A 13 -5.32 8.90 -6.92
N GLY A 14 -5.23 9.61 -5.79
CA GLY A 14 -6.27 10.52 -5.31
C GLY A 14 -7.52 9.83 -4.73
N PRO A 15 -8.37 10.61 -4.03
CA PRO A 15 -9.49 10.09 -3.24
C PRO A 15 -10.53 9.33 -4.07
N ASP A 16 -10.68 9.66 -5.34
CA ASP A 16 -11.62 8.99 -6.25
C ASP A 16 -11.25 7.51 -6.47
N LEU A 17 -9.97 7.15 -6.35
CA LEU A 17 -9.48 5.79 -6.53
C LEU A 17 -9.26 5.02 -5.21
N TRP A 18 -9.11 5.71 -4.08
CA TRP A 18 -8.80 5.08 -2.79
C TRP A 18 -9.83 4.01 -2.39
N PHE A 19 -11.12 4.29 -2.64
CA PHE A 19 -12.22 3.43 -2.21
C PHE A 19 -13.05 2.88 -3.36
N ALA A 20 -12.81 3.33 -4.59
CA ALA A 20 -13.52 2.82 -5.76
C ALA A 20 -13.06 1.40 -6.09
N LYS A 21 -13.99 0.57 -6.55
CA LYS A 21 -13.65 -0.70 -7.18
C LYS A 21 -13.15 -0.41 -8.59
N ASN A 22 -11.84 -0.35 -8.76
CA ASN A 22 -11.20 -0.12 -10.05
C ASN A 22 -10.18 -1.25 -10.31
N PRO A 23 -10.51 -2.23 -11.18
CA PRO A 23 -9.64 -3.38 -11.44
C PRO A 23 -8.24 -3.02 -11.96
N ASP A 24 -8.11 -1.93 -12.71
CA ASP A 24 -6.83 -1.50 -13.26
C ASP A 24 -5.95 -0.86 -12.19
N PHE A 25 -6.54 -0.06 -11.30
CA PHE A 25 -5.86 0.46 -10.13
C PHE A 25 -5.46 -0.67 -9.18
N ASP A 26 -6.39 -1.57 -8.85
CA ASP A 26 -6.13 -2.70 -7.95
C ASP A 26 -4.98 -3.58 -8.49
N ARG A 27 -4.93 -3.82 -9.81
CA ARG A 27 -3.83 -4.55 -10.47
C ARG A 27 -2.51 -3.81 -10.37
N ARG A 28 -2.46 -2.52 -10.71
CA ARG A 28 -1.25 -1.70 -10.59
C ARG A 28 -0.75 -1.64 -9.16
N PHE A 29 -1.66 -1.49 -8.20
CA PHE A 29 -1.30 -1.42 -6.78
C PHE A 29 -0.68 -2.74 -6.32
N ARG A 30 -1.25 -3.88 -6.74
CA ARG A 30 -0.68 -5.22 -6.53
C ARG A 30 0.70 -5.37 -7.15
N ASP A 31 0.83 -5.10 -8.44
CA ASP A 31 2.07 -5.33 -9.20
C ASP A 31 3.22 -4.50 -8.63
N CYS A 32 2.95 -3.28 -8.15
CA CYS A 32 3.97 -2.41 -7.59
C CYS A 32 4.41 -2.81 -6.17
N PHE A 33 3.51 -3.33 -5.32
CA PHE A 33 3.79 -3.40 -3.87
C PHE A 33 3.49 -4.73 -3.18
N LEU A 34 3.18 -5.81 -3.91
CA LEU A 34 2.93 -7.12 -3.32
C LEU A 34 4.11 -7.59 -2.44
N SER A 35 5.34 -7.45 -2.90
CA SER A 35 6.53 -7.86 -2.14
C SER A 35 6.69 -7.07 -0.82
N TRP A 36 6.34 -5.78 -0.83
CA TRP A 36 6.37 -4.96 0.38
C TRP A 36 5.19 -5.23 1.31
N HIS A 37 4.01 -5.55 0.78
CA HIS A 37 2.90 -6.05 1.59
C HIS A 37 3.31 -7.32 2.34
N GLU A 38 3.90 -8.29 1.63
CA GLU A 38 4.37 -9.54 2.23
C GLU A 38 5.47 -9.30 3.29
N ALA A 39 6.42 -8.41 3.02
CA ALA A 39 7.45 -8.03 3.99
C ALA A 39 6.85 -7.31 5.22
N ALA A 40 5.86 -6.44 5.02
CA ALA A 40 5.14 -5.77 6.11
C ALA A 40 4.39 -6.78 7.00
N VAL A 41 3.71 -7.76 6.40
CA VAL A 41 3.01 -8.83 7.13
C VAL A 41 3.99 -9.68 7.95
N ARG A 42 5.21 -9.91 7.45
CA ARG A 42 6.29 -10.59 8.21
C ARG A 42 6.97 -9.70 9.26
N GLY A 43 6.60 -8.42 9.37
CA GLY A 43 7.20 -7.46 10.30
C GLY A 43 8.59 -6.95 9.89
N GLU A 44 9.07 -7.28 8.69
CA GLU A 44 10.41 -6.94 8.21
C GLU A 44 10.59 -5.43 7.96
N LEU A 45 9.48 -4.70 7.84
CA LEU A 45 9.47 -3.25 7.63
C LEU A 45 9.25 -2.45 8.92
N ALA A 46 9.46 -3.04 10.11
CA ALA A 46 9.25 -2.36 11.40
C ALA A 46 10.03 -1.03 11.51
N GLY A 47 11.21 -0.93 10.88
CA GLY A 47 12.01 0.30 10.84
C GLY A 47 11.29 1.51 10.20
N TRP A 48 10.26 1.29 9.38
CA TRP A 48 9.50 2.38 8.76
C TRP A 48 8.66 3.17 9.78
N LEU A 49 8.37 2.60 10.96
CA LEU A 49 7.67 3.32 12.04
C LEU A 49 8.46 4.50 12.62
N THR A 50 9.76 4.61 12.32
CA THR A 50 10.62 5.70 12.80
C THR A 50 10.31 7.06 12.16
N THR A 51 9.48 7.10 11.12
CA THR A 51 9.09 8.34 10.43
C THR A 51 7.58 8.35 10.13
N SER A 52 6.96 9.54 10.13
CA SER A 52 5.53 9.66 9.80
C SER A 52 5.18 9.11 8.41
N PRO A 53 5.95 9.37 7.33
CA PRO A 53 5.68 8.77 6.02
C PRO A 53 5.84 7.25 6.00
N GLY A 54 6.80 6.71 6.74
CA GLY A 54 6.98 5.25 6.85
C GLY A 54 5.85 4.57 7.60
N ALA A 55 5.37 5.17 8.69
CA ALA A 55 4.19 4.69 9.39
C ALA A 55 2.94 4.71 8.50
N LEU A 56 2.74 5.77 7.70
CA LEU A 56 1.65 5.83 6.72
C LEU A 56 1.78 4.74 5.65
N ALA A 57 2.99 4.52 5.13
CA ALA A 57 3.22 3.45 4.15
C ALA A 57 2.85 2.07 4.70
N LEU A 58 3.13 1.80 5.98
CA LEU A 58 2.72 0.55 6.64
C LEU A 58 1.19 0.43 6.76
N VAL A 59 0.49 1.52 7.10
CA VAL A 59 -0.99 1.52 7.08
C VAL A 59 -1.50 1.20 5.68
N LEU A 60 -0.94 1.82 4.65
CA LEU A 60 -1.35 1.55 3.27
C LEU A 60 -1.09 0.10 2.87
N LEU A 61 0.07 -0.46 3.21
CA LEU A 61 0.43 -1.85 2.89
C LEU A 61 -0.36 -2.88 3.70
N LEU A 62 -0.69 -2.61 4.96
CA LEU A 62 -1.34 -3.59 5.84
C LEU A 62 -2.87 -3.46 5.84
N ASP A 63 -3.41 -2.30 5.53
CA ASP A 63 -4.84 -2.02 5.60
C ASP A 63 -5.46 -1.79 4.21
N GLN A 64 -4.95 -0.82 3.45
CA GLN A 64 -5.56 -0.46 2.16
C GLN A 64 -5.25 -1.48 1.06
N PHE A 65 -3.99 -1.90 0.96
CA PHE A 65 -3.53 -2.87 -0.03
C PHE A 65 -4.37 -4.16 -0.05
N PRO A 66 -4.62 -4.87 1.07
CA PRO A 66 -5.42 -6.09 1.00
C PRO A 66 -6.89 -5.84 0.61
N ARG A 67 -7.48 -4.70 1.02
CA ARG A 67 -8.85 -4.32 0.62
C ARG A 67 -8.98 -4.04 -0.87
N ASN A 68 -7.93 -3.54 -1.51
CA ASN A 68 -7.87 -3.33 -2.96
C ASN A 68 -7.53 -4.61 -3.72
N THR A 69 -6.52 -5.37 -3.27
CA THR A 69 -5.89 -6.42 -4.06
C THR A 69 -6.40 -7.84 -3.82
N PHE A 70 -7.10 -8.07 -2.70
CA PHE A 70 -7.68 -9.36 -2.32
C PHE A 70 -9.20 -9.25 -2.10
N ARG A 71 -9.90 -8.48 -2.94
CA ARG A 71 -11.36 -8.32 -2.84
C ARG A 71 -12.06 -9.66 -3.02
N GLY A 72 -12.94 -10.01 -2.08
CA GLY A 72 -13.82 -11.19 -2.20
C GLY A 72 -13.14 -12.53 -1.94
N THR A 73 -11.95 -12.52 -1.32
CA THR A 73 -11.31 -13.72 -0.75
C THR A 73 -11.55 -13.80 0.74
#